data_AF-A0A1G9MRU0-F1
#
_entry.id   AF-A0A1G9MRU0-F1
#
_cell.length_a   1.000
_cell.length_b   1.000
_cell.length_c   1.000
_cell.angle_alpha   90.00
_cell.angle_beta   90.00
_cell.angle_gamma   90.00
#
_symmetry.space_group_name_H-M   'P 1'
#
loop_
_entity.id
_entity.type
_entity.pdbx_description
1 polymer ?
#
loop_
_entity_poly.entity_id
_entity_poly.type
_entity_poly.pdbx_seq_one_letter_code
_entity_poly.pdbx_strand_id
1 'polypeptide(L)'
;MDVEELKQQIILRTGLTNITPRDCRHIALEIQESLNRRISVTTLKRVFGFAKSSHCLSKYTIATLNDYVDQLVSFSTLGIAQNPQICSFILDQGSYLFELNDEMGLHPQRLVLEAIDTLLKKDQENLPVIINGKCIGIVYVKDLISFLASNDEMYGTLYHKFFFSLKTAIDMLKDNRS
;
A
#
# COMPACT_ATOMS: atom_id res chain seq x y z
N MET A 1 9.37 5.72 16.31
CA MET A 1 8.10 5.25 15.72
C MET A 1 7.18 4.82 16.85
N ASP A 2 5.98 5.42 16.91
CA ASP A 2 4.93 5.03 17.87
C ASP A 2 4.23 3.72 17.43
N VAL A 3 3.57 3.02 18.34
CA VAL A 3 2.90 1.73 18.04
C VAL A 3 1.75 1.91 17.05
N GLU A 4 1.03 3.02 17.08
CA GLU A 4 -0.03 3.31 16.09
C GLU A 4 0.55 3.59 14.69
N GLU A 5 1.65 4.34 14.63
CA GLU A 5 2.38 4.60 13.37
C GLU A 5 2.85 3.27 12.75
N LEU A 6 3.42 2.40 13.58
CA LEU A 6 3.91 1.08 13.20
C LEU A 6 2.79 0.16 12.68
N LYS A 7 1.57 0.26 13.22
CA LYS A 7 0.40 -0.46 12.68
C LYS A 7 0.05 0.02 11.27
N GLN A 8 -0.01 1.33 11.06
CA GLN A 8 -0.36 1.90 9.75
C GLN A 8 0.65 1.51 8.67
N GLN A 9 1.93 1.45 9.04
CA GLN A 9 3.00 1.02 8.15
C GLN A 9 2.90 -0.46 7.74
N ILE A 10 2.44 -1.32 8.65
CA ILE A 10 2.21 -2.73 8.33
C ILE A 10 0.98 -2.88 7.42
N ILE A 11 -0.06 -2.05 7.62
CA ILE A 11 -1.23 -1.99 6.73
C ILE A 11 -0.80 -1.58 5.31
N LEU A 12 0.06 -0.55 5.20
CA LEU A 12 0.70 -0.17 3.93
C LEU A 12 1.40 -1.33 3.25
N ARG A 13 2.29 -2.01 3.99
CA ARG A 13 3.12 -3.08 3.44
C ARG A 13 2.29 -4.23 2.90
N THR A 14 1.22 -4.54 3.61
CA THR A 14 0.33 -5.66 3.29
C THR A 14 -0.69 -5.32 2.21
N GLY A 15 -0.89 -4.03 1.88
CA GLY A 15 -1.90 -3.58 0.92
C GLY A 15 -3.34 -3.84 1.35
N LEU A 16 -3.57 -4.05 2.66
CA LEU A 16 -4.88 -4.33 3.22
C LEU A 16 -5.58 -3.04 3.66
N THR A 17 -6.92 -3.00 3.58
CA THR A 17 -7.71 -1.86 4.09
C THR A 17 -8.00 -1.99 5.58
N ASN A 18 -8.12 -3.22 6.07
CA ASN A 18 -8.24 -3.56 7.49
C ASN A 18 -7.57 -4.90 7.73
N ILE A 19 -6.73 -4.97 8.76
CA ILE A 19 -6.10 -6.23 9.18
C ILE A 19 -7.12 -7.04 9.96
N THR A 20 -7.23 -8.32 9.67
CA THR A 20 -8.04 -9.28 10.42
C THR A 20 -7.14 -10.21 11.26
N PRO A 21 -7.72 -10.97 12.22
CA PRO A 21 -6.98 -11.98 12.96
C PRO A 21 -6.33 -13.06 12.08
N ARG A 22 -6.83 -13.28 10.86
CA ARG A 22 -6.26 -14.21 9.88
C ARG A 22 -5.00 -13.64 9.26
N ASP A 23 -4.99 -12.34 8.95
CA ASP A 23 -3.87 -11.64 8.33
C ASP A 23 -2.67 -11.57 9.27
N CYS A 24 -2.89 -11.55 10.59
CA CYS A 24 -1.82 -11.66 11.59
C CYS A 24 -0.95 -12.93 11.39
N ARG A 25 -1.52 -14.01 10.84
CA ARG A 25 -0.75 -15.23 10.51
C ARG A 25 0.11 -15.02 9.28
N HIS A 26 -0.43 -14.37 8.26
CA HIS A 26 0.29 -14.06 7.03
C HIS A 26 1.44 -13.09 7.30
N ILE A 27 1.19 -12.01 8.05
CA ILE A 27 2.22 -11.04 8.46
C ILE A 27 3.33 -11.70 9.28
N ALA A 28 3.00 -12.60 10.21
CA ALA A 28 4.00 -13.32 10.99
C ALA A 28 4.93 -14.18 10.11
N LEU A 29 4.37 -14.84 9.09
CA LEU A 29 5.12 -15.63 8.13
C LEU A 29 6.00 -14.74 7.26
N GLU A 30 5.45 -13.63 6.76
CA GLU A 30 6.19 -12.69 5.91
C GLU A 30 7.37 -12.05 6.66
N ILE A 31 7.19 -11.67 7.93
CA ILE A 31 8.29 -11.17 8.79
C ILE A 31 9.38 -12.24 8.95
N GLN A 32 8.98 -13.49 9.15
CA GLN A 32 9.93 -14.59 9.28
C GLN A 32 10.71 -14.84 7.98
N GLU A 33 10.06 -14.78 6.83
CA GLU A 33 10.69 -15.00 5.53
C GLU A 33 11.59 -13.82 5.13
N SER A 34 11.17 -12.59 5.40
CA SER A 34 11.88 -11.37 4.98
C SER A 34 13.02 -10.94 5.89
N LEU A 35 12.90 -11.14 7.21
CA LEU A 35 13.90 -10.69 8.20
C LEU A 35 14.62 -11.83 8.91
N ASN A 36 14.19 -13.08 8.69
CA ASN A 36 14.62 -14.23 9.47
C ASN A 36 14.43 -14.04 10.99
N ARG A 37 13.40 -13.29 11.38
CA ARG A 37 13.03 -13.00 12.78
C ARG A 37 11.60 -13.48 13.05
N ARG A 38 11.38 -14.08 14.23
CA ARG A 38 10.06 -14.58 14.61
C ARG A 38 9.29 -13.59 15.47
N ILE A 39 8.06 -13.30 15.07
CA ILE A 39 7.03 -12.71 15.92
C ILE A 39 5.85 -13.66 15.96
N SER A 40 5.31 -13.93 17.15
CA SER A 40 4.16 -14.83 17.27
C SER A 40 2.87 -14.16 16.77
N VAL A 41 1.96 -14.94 16.20
CA VAL A 41 0.65 -14.45 15.74
C VAL A 41 -0.12 -13.78 16.88
N THR A 42 0.00 -14.29 18.11
CA THR A 42 -0.63 -13.69 19.29
C THR A 42 0.00 -12.35 19.67
N THR A 43 1.29 -12.15 19.43
CA THR A 43 1.95 -10.83 19.56
C THR A 43 1.36 -9.84 18.56
N LEU A 44 1.24 -10.19 17.27
CA LEU A 44 0.62 -9.31 16.26
C LEU A 44 -0.85 -9.02 16.58
N LYS A 45 -1.61 -10.02 17.04
CA LYS A 45 -2.98 -9.81 17.50
C LYS A 45 -3.07 -8.80 18.64
N ARG A 46 -2.09 -8.75 19.54
CA ARG A 46 -2.01 -7.71 20.59
C ARG A 46 -1.66 -6.35 20.02
N VAL A 47 -0.73 -6.27 19.05
CA VAL A 47 -0.40 -5.03 18.34
C VAL A 47 -1.66 -4.44 17.72
N PHE A 48 -2.43 -5.23 16.97
CA PHE A 48 -3.64 -4.76 16.30
C PHE A 48 -4.90 -4.73 17.18
N GLY A 49 -4.77 -4.97 18.50
CA GLY A 49 -5.89 -4.88 19.44
C GLY A 49 -6.90 -6.05 19.42
N PHE A 50 -6.64 -7.11 18.65
CA PHE A 50 -7.46 -8.34 18.65
C PHE A 50 -7.29 -9.20 19.90
N ALA A 51 -6.27 -8.94 20.71
CA ALA A 51 -6.03 -9.63 21.97
C ALA A 51 -5.68 -8.64 23.07
N LYS A 52 -6.27 -8.82 24.26
CA LYS A 52 -5.93 -8.02 25.45
C LYS A 52 -4.44 -8.17 25.76
N SER A 53 -3.78 -7.05 26.03
CA SER A 53 -2.41 -7.00 26.51
C SER A 53 -2.34 -6.14 27.77
N SER A 54 -1.80 -6.69 28.84
CA SER A 54 -1.44 -5.98 30.07
C SER A 54 0.01 -5.46 30.05
N HIS A 55 0.80 -5.84 29.04
CA HIS A 55 2.23 -5.53 28.95
C HIS A 55 2.57 -4.81 27.65
N CYS A 56 3.53 -3.88 27.74
CA CYS A 56 4.11 -3.21 26.58
C CYS A 56 4.82 -4.22 25.67
N LEU A 57 4.90 -3.89 24.38
CA LEU A 57 5.66 -4.68 23.42
C LEU A 57 7.15 -4.68 23.80
N SER A 58 7.83 -5.81 23.57
CA SER A 58 9.26 -5.91 23.85
C SER A 58 10.06 -5.05 22.88
N LYS A 59 11.26 -4.60 23.30
CA LYS A 59 12.20 -3.88 22.41
C LYS A 59 12.52 -4.69 21.15
N TYR A 60 12.64 -6.01 21.28
CA TYR A 60 12.84 -6.92 20.14
C TYR A 60 11.65 -6.88 19.16
N THR A 61 10.42 -6.90 19.68
CA THR A 61 9.21 -6.83 18.85
C THR A 61 9.13 -5.50 18.10
N ILE A 62 9.38 -4.39 18.79
CA ILE A 62 9.36 -3.06 18.17
C ILE A 62 10.46 -2.96 17.10
N ALA A 63 11.69 -3.37 17.40
CA ALA A 63 12.79 -3.35 16.43
C ALA A 63 12.53 -4.23 15.21
N THR A 64 11.97 -5.43 15.40
CA THR A 64 11.65 -6.33 14.27
C THR A 64 10.55 -5.75 13.39
N LEU A 65 9.53 -5.13 13.97
CA LEU A 65 8.46 -4.50 13.19
C LEU A 65 8.92 -3.21 12.51
N ASN A 66 9.80 -2.43 13.14
CA ASN A 66 10.46 -1.29 12.50
C ASN A 66 11.25 -1.75 11.26
N ASP A 67 12.13 -2.76 11.41
CA ASP A 67 12.91 -3.27 10.29
C ASP A 67 12.02 -3.82 9.15
N TYR A 68 10.88 -4.41 9.51
CA TYR A 68 9.90 -4.90 8.54
C TYR A 68 9.25 -3.74 7.79
N VAL A 69 8.97 -2.64 8.47
CA VAL A 69 8.43 -1.44 7.84
C VAL A 69 9.48 -0.67 7.04
N ASP A 70 10.74 -0.62 7.50
CA ASP A 70 11.80 0.14 6.85
C ASP A 70 12.23 -0.49 5.51
N GLN A 71 12.09 -1.81 5.36
CA GLN A 71 12.22 -2.45 4.05
C GLN A 71 11.22 -1.87 3.03
N LEU A 72 10.04 -1.43 3.48
CA LEU A 72 9.02 -0.78 2.64
C LEU A 72 9.54 0.56 2.07
N VAL A 73 10.28 1.33 2.87
CA VAL A 73 10.91 2.61 2.49
C VAL A 73 12.04 2.42 1.47
N SER A 74 12.64 1.22 1.44
CA SER A 74 13.65 0.89 0.43
C SER A 74 13.04 0.56 -0.94
N PHE A 75 11.75 0.19 -1.04
CA PHE A 75 11.11 -0.06 -2.34
C PHE A 75 10.77 1.21 -3.13
N SER A 76 10.68 2.37 -2.46
CA SER A 76 10.49 3.66 -3.13
C SER A 76 11.82 4.29 -3.61
N THR A 77 12.97 3.79 -3.15
CA THR A 77 14.30 4.35 -3.48
C THR A 77 15.25 3.37 -4.16
N LEU A 78 15.05 2.06 -4.06
CA LEU A 78 15.82 1.04 -4.76
C LEU A 78 14.88 0.24 -5.65
N GLY A 79 14.89 0.58 -6.94
CA GLY A 79 14.37 -0.31 -7.96
C GLY A 79 14.97 -1.70 -7.81
N ILE A 80 14.11 -2.69 -8.08
CA ILE A 80 14.36 -4.12 -8.32
C ILE A 80 13.92 -5.08 -7.20
N ALA A 81 12.80 -5.78 -7.52
CA ALA A 81 12.45 -7.21 -7.35
C ALA A 81 12.54 -7.85 -5.95
N GLN A 82 11.58 -8.63 -5.46
CA GLN A 82 10.77 -9.63 -6.15
C GLN A 82 9.35 -9.70 -5.54
N ASN A 83 8.35 -9.74 -6.42
CA ASN A 83 7.02 -10.30 -6.21
C ASN A 83 6.34 -10.08 -4.85
N PRO A 84 5.66 -8.94 -4.69
CA PRO A 84 4.42 -8.92 -3.96
C PRO A 84 3.29 -8.68 -4.96
N GLN A 85 2.17 -9.37 -4.78
CA GLN A 85 0.90 -9.08 -5.45
C GLN A 85 0.35 -7.70 -5.01
N ILE A 86 1.19 -6.65 -4.96
CA ILE A 86 0.74 -5.32 -4.59
C ILE A 86 -0.10 -4.80 -5.73
N CYS A 87 -1.30 -4.42 -5.36
CA CYS A 87 -2.33 -3.91 -6.22
C CYS A 87 -2.45 -2.42 -5.95
N SER A 88 -2.87 -1.65 -6.94
CA SER A 88 -3.12 -0.24 -6.74
C SER A 88 -4.23 -0.08 -5.72
N PHE A 89 -3.98 0.69 -4.67
CA PHE A 89 -4.95 0.93 -3.61
C PHE A 89 -4.88 2.39 -3.16
N ILE A 90 -6.05 2.91 -2.78
CA ILE A 90 -6.23 4.16 -2.04
C ILE A 90 -7.05 3.83 -0.80
N LEU A 91 -6.66 4.38 0.36
CA LEU A 91 -7.43 4.33 1.59
C LEU A 91 -8.26 5.62 1.75
N ASP A 92 -9.55 5.48 2.05
CA ASP A 92 -10.43 6.61 2.35
C ASP A 92 -10.27 7.15 3.79
N GLN A 93 -9.64 6.38 4.71
CA GLN A 93 -9.63 6.69 6.15
C GLN A 93 -8.24 6.68 6.83
N GLY A 94 -7.16 6.41 6.09
CA GLY A 94 -5.81 6.34 6.66
C GLY A 94 -4.94 7.48 6.16
N SER A 95 -4.68 8.48 7.00
CA SER A 95 -3.63 9.47 6.71
C SER A 95 -2.29 8.85 7.04
N TYR A 96 -1.48 8.51 6.03
CA TYR A 96 -0.11 8.07 6.30
C TYR A 96 0.68 9.24 6.89
N LEU A 97 1.45 8.96 7.92
CA LEU A 97 2.22 9.91 8.73
C LEU A 97 3.50 10.43 8.05
N PHE A 98 3.75 10.05 6.80
CA PHE A 98 4.85 10.59 6.02
C PHE A 98 4.43 11.89 5.33
N GLU A 99 5.03 12.99 5.76
CA GLU A 99 5.09 14.21 4.94
C GLU A 99 5.98 13.90 3.73
N LEU A 100 5.35 13.53 2.62
CA LEU A 100 6.01 13.47 1.33
C LEU A 100 5.80 14.82 0.65
N ASN A 101 6.85 15.35 0.01
CA ASN A 101 6.69 16.50 -0.86
C ASN A 101 5.67 16.13 -1.95
N ASP A 102 4.71 17.02 -2.22
CA ASP A 102 3.64 16.78 -3.20
C ASP A 102 4.18 16.45 -4.61
N GLU A 103 5.42 16.83 -4.91
CA GLU A 103 6.12 16.52 -6.18
C GLU A 103 6.57 15.04 -6.31
N MET A 104 6.64 14.32 -5.19
CA MET A 104 7.10 12.93 -5.16
C MET A 104 6.01 11.92 -5.55
N GLY A 105 4.74 12.34 -5.64
CA GLY A 105 3.62 11.44 -5.92
C GLY A 105 2.56 12.01 -6.85
N LEU A 106 1.45 11.30 -6.95
CA LEU A 106 0.29 11.65 -7.78
C LEU A 106 -0.87 12.09 -6.90
N HIS A 107 -1.59 13.14 -7.30
CA HIS A 107 -2.84 13.50 -6.63
C HIS A 107 -3.96 12.52 -7.05
N PRO A 108 -4.86 12.07 -6.17
CA PRO A 108 -5.91 11.09 -6.50
C PRO A 108 -6.92 11.58 -7.54
N GLN A 109 -7.10 12.90 -7.69
CA GLN A 109 -7.96 13.49 -8.71
C GLN A 109 -7.26 13.60 -10.07
N ARG A 110 -5.97 13.24 -10.15
CA ARG A 110 -5.20 13.27 -11.39
C ARG A 110 -5.72 12.20 -12.35
N LEU A 111 -5.67 12.49 -13.64
CA LEU A 111 -6.17 11.60 -14.68
C LEU A 111 -5.27 10.37 -14.84
N VAL A 112 -5.86 9.24 -15.23
CA VAL A 112 -5.11 8.01 -15.58
C VAL A 112 -4.07 8.30 -16.67
N LEU A 113 -4.43 9.10 -17.68
CA LEU A 113 -3.51 9.50 -18.74
C LEU A 113 -2.26 10.21 -18.18
N GLU A 114 -2.47 11.18 -17.30
CA GLU A 114 -1.37 11.95 -16.70
C GLU A 114 -0.54 11.11 -15.73
N ALA A 115 -1.18 10.18 -15.02
CA ALA A 115 -0.49 9.25 -14.14
C ALA A 115 0.45 8.34 -14.91
N ILE A 116 0.00 7.77 -16.03
CA ILE A 116 0.82 6.93 -16.92
C ILE A 116 1.97 7.76 -17.50
N ASP A 117 1.69 8.96 -18.01
CA ASP A 117 2.73 9.86 -18.54
C ASP A 117 3.79 10.18 -17.47
N THR A 118 3.37 10.43 -16.22
CA THR A 118 4.30 10.69 -15.11
C THR A 118 5.13 9.45 -14.74
N LEU A 119 4.51 8.27 -14.69
CA LEU A 119 5.18 6.99 -14.42
C LEU A 119 6.27 6.70 -15.48
N LEU A 120 5.92 6.90 -16.75
CA LEU A 120 6.85 6.70 -17.88
C LEU A 120 7.99 7.73 -17.87
N LYS A 121 7.70 9.01 -17.62
CA LYS A 121 8.72 10.07 -17.55
C LYS A 121 9.70 9.86 -16.40
N LYS A 122 9.23 9.33 -15.27
CA LYS A 122 10.08 9.04 -14.10
C LYS A 122 10.79 7.69 -14.20
N ASP A 123 10.48 6.86 -15.20
CA ASP A 123 10.96 5.48 -15.33
C ASP A 123 10.67 4.65 -14.06
N GLN A 124 9.46 4.81 -13.50
CA GLN A 124 9.03 4.14 -12.29
C GLN A 124 7.82 3.24 -12.55
N GLU A 125 7.86 2.02 -12.01
CA GLU A 125 6.76 1.06 -12.13
C GLU A 125 5.56 1.39 -11.24
N ASN A 126 5.76 2.24 -10.23
CA ASN A 126 4.74 2.69 -9.31
C ASN A 126 5.02 4.09 -8.77
N LEU A 127 3.96 4.76 -8.30
CA LEU A 127 4.04 6.06 -7.64
C LEU A 127 3.10 6.11 -6.43
N PRO A 128 3.51 6.79 -5.35
CA PRO A 128 2.63 7.06 -4.22
C PRO A 128 1.54 8.04 -4.65
N VAL A 129 0.34 7.88 -4.10
CA VAL A 129 -0.76 8.83 -4.23
C VAL A 129 -0.74 9.73 -3.00
N ILE A 130 -0.68 11.05 -3.18
CA ILE A 130 -0.49 12.04 -2.11
C ILE A 130 -1.65 13.04 -2.10
N ILE A 131 -2.16 13.35 -0.91
CA ILE A 131 -3.07 14.48 -0.65
C ILE A 131 -2.51 15.28 0.52
N ASN A 132 -2.36 16.60 0.36
CA ASN A 132 -1.92 17.52 1.42
C ASN A 132 -0.62 17.05 2.10
N GLY A 133 0.38 16.68 1.31
CA GLY A 133 1.66 16.15 1.80
C GLY A 133 1.58 14.75 2.42
N LYS A 134 0.41 14.10 2.49
CA LYS A 134 0.27 12.75 3.04
C LYS A 134 0.09 11.73 1.95
N CYS A 135 0.88 10.66 1.99
CA CYS A 135 0.57 9.49 1.18
C CYS A 135 -0.81 8.95 1.59
N ILE A 136 -1.60 8.48 0.63
CA ILE A 136 -2.91 7.82 0.82
C ILE A 136 -3.04 6.51 0.03
N GLY A 137 -2.01 6.15 -0.75
CA GLY A 137 -2.04 4.96 -1.60
C GLY A 137 -0.80 4.80 -2.47
N ILE A 138 -0.78 3.73 -3.25
CA ILE A 138 0.25 3.48 -4.28
C ILE A 138 -0.47 3.05 -5.56
N VAL A 139 -0.02 3.56 -6.70
CA VAL A 139 -0.50 3.20 -8.03
C VAL A 139 0.61 2.53 -8.81
N TYR A 140 0.29 1.41 -9.45
CA TYR A 140 1.21 0.62 -10.28
C TYR A 140 0.83 0.73 -11.75
N VAL A 141 1.84 0.81 -12.62
CA VAL A 141 1.66 0.81 -14.08
C VAL A 141 0.83 -0.40 -14.53
N LYS A 142 1.17 -1.60 -14.05
CA LYS A 142 0.46 -2.84 -14.43
C LYS A 142 -1.05 -2.80 -14.18
N ASP A 143 -1.48 -2.13 -13.11
CA ASP A 143 -2.90 -2.07 -12.75
C ASP A 143 -3.62 -1.04 -13.62
N LEU A 144 -2.97 0.09 -13.93
CA LEU A 144 -3.51 1.06 -14.89
C LEU A 144 -3.63 0.45 -16.29
N ILE A 145 -2.64 -0.34 -16.72
CA ILE A 145 -2.71 -1.08 -17.99
C ILE A 145 -3.83 -2.11 -17.94
N SER A 146 -3.96 -2.87 -16.84
CA SER A 146 -5.07 -3.82 -16.66
C SER A 146 -6.43 -3.12 -16.68
N PHE A 147 -6.53 -1.91 -16.10
CA PHE A 147 -7.74 -1.09 -16.12
C PHE A 147 -8.09 -0.66 -17.55
N LEU A 148 -7.11 -0.16 -18.31
CA LEU A 148 -7.32 0.25 -19.71
C LEU A 148 -7.68 -0.96 -20.60
N ALA A 149 -7.04 -2.11 -20.38
CA ALA A 149 -7.27 -3.32 -21.17
C ALA A 149 -8.56 -4.06 -20.79
N SER A 150 -9.20 -3.73 -19.67
CA SER A 150 -10.50 -4.28 -19.32
C SER A 150 -11.51 -3.96 -20.42
N ASN A 151 -12.25 -4.95 -20.92
CA ASN A 151 -13.20 -4.76 -22.02
C ASN A 151 -14.63 -4.53 -21.52
N ASP A 152 -14.74 -3.97 -20.32
CA ASP A 152 -16.00 -3.82 -19.61
C ASP A 152 -16.90 -2.78 -20.29
N GLU A 153 -18.04 -3.23 -20.84
CA GLU A 153 -19.07 -2.38 -21.44
C GLU A 153 -19.61 -1.35 -20.42
N MET A 154 -19.48 -1.65 -19.13
CA MET A 154 -19.96 -0.81 -18.02
C MET A 154 -19.21 0.53 -17.88
N TYR A 155 -17.94 0.62 -18.31
CA TYR A 155 -17.07 1.76 -18.01
C TYR A 155 -16.67 2.59 -19.24
N GLY A 156 -17.27 2.30 -20.41
CA GLY A 156 -17.11 3.07 -21.63
C GLY A 156 -15.85 2.76 -22.45
N THR A 157 -15.68 3.48 -23.57
CA THR A 157 -14.56 3.29 -24.50
C THR A 157 -13.20 3.61 -23.86
N LEU A 158 -12.11 3.09 -24.44
CA LEU A 158 -10.73 3.40 -24.03
C LEU A 158 -10.48 4.89 -23.79
N TYR A 159 -11.05 5.73 -24.64
CA TYR A 159 -10.97 7.19 -24.50
C TYR A 159 -11.47 7.64 -23.13
N HIS A 160 -12.67 7.23 -22.71
CA HIS A 160 -13.21 7.58 -21.39
C HIS A 160 -12.31 7.09 -20.26
N LYS A 161 -11.70 5.91 -20.42
CA LYS A 161 -10.83 5.33 -19.41
C LYS A 161 -9.58 6.16 -19.13
N PHE A 162 -9.03 6.83 -20.14
CA PHE A 162 -7.90 7.75 -19.96
C PHE A 162 -8.25 9.01 -19.15
N PHE A 163 -9.51 9.45 -19.19
CA PHE A 163 -10.00 10.65 -18.50
C PHE A 163 -10.64 10.37 -17.14
N PHE A 164 -10.58 9.14 -16.64
CA PHE A 164 -10.94 8.89 -15.24
C PHE A 164 -9.87 9.39 -14.29
N SER A 165 -10.31 9.78 -13.10
CA SER A 165 -9.39 10.04 -11.99
C SER A 165 -8.77 8.74 -11.48
N LEU A 166 -7.57 8.82 -10.89
CA LEU A 166 -6.92 7.69 -10.24
C LEU A 166 -7.81 7.05 -9.17
N LYS A 167 -8.54 7.87 -8.40
CA LYS A 167 -9.51 7.36 -7.42
C LYS A 167 -10.55 6.47 -8.09
N THR A 168 -11.20 6.97 -9.14
CA THR A 168 -12.22 6.23 -9.88
C THR A 168 -11.67 4.94 -10.48
N ALA A 169 -10.50 4.99 -11.11
CA ALA A 169 -9.88 3.81 -11.73
C ALA A 169 -9.56 2.71 -10.71
N ILE A 170 -9.04 3.10 -9.53
CA ILE A 170 -8.71 2.16 -8.46
C ILE A 170 -9.96 1.57 -7.83
N ASP A 171 -11.01 2.37 -7.61
CA ASP A 171 -12.28 1.87 -7.09
C ASP A 171 -12.91 0.85 -8.06
N MET A 172 -12.83 1.11 -9.37
CA MET A 172 -13.28 0.15 -10.40
C MET A 172 -12.43 -1.13 -10.44
N LEU A 173 -11.12 -1.04 -10.20
CA LEU A 173 -10.25 -2.21 -10.12
C LEU A 173 -10.54 -3.10 -8.90
N LYS A 174 -11.03 -2.52 -7.79
CA LYS A 174 -11.43 -3.27 -6.60
C LYS A 174 -12.75 -4.03 -6.84
N ASP A 175 -13.70 -3.41 -7.52
CA ASP A 175 -15.01 -4.00 -7.82
C ASP A 175 -14.87 -5.24 -8.73
N ASN A 176 -14.05 -5.14 -9.77
CA ASN A 176 -13.76 -6.23 -10.72
C ASN A 176 -13.04 -7.46 -10.12
N ARG A 177 -12.61 -7.41 -8.85
CA ARG A 177 -11.90 -8.50 -8.16
C ARG A 177 -12.74 -9.21 -7.10
N SER A 178 -14.00 -8.79 -6.92
CA SER A 178 -14.98 -9.39 -6.00
C SER A 178 -15.80 -10.47 -6.69
#